data_AF-A0A6N9RA03-F1
#
_entry.id   AF-A0A6N9RA03-F1
#
_cell.length_a   1.000
_cell.length_b   1.000
_cell.length_c   1.000
_cell.angle_alpha   90.00
_cell.angle_beta   90.00
_cell.angle_gamma   90.00
#
_symmetry.space_group_name_H-M   'P 1'
#
loop_
_entity.id
_entity.type
_entity.pdbx_description
1 polymer ?
#
loop_
_entity_poly.entity_id
_entity_poly.type
_entity_poly.pdbx_seq_one_letter_code
_entity_poly.pdbx_strand_id
1 'polypeptide(L)'
;MNAGRVSRRLAGCMAVGLVALGIAPAVAQNRAEGKLAVAGQSVAITQVYAYATEGFFDRKKLDIVVLLCDAAVPAAAVRDVFARKALTDAGKLHCVRLVIDSDKQVINFEVRHDRFGSRQPGGGSTEHVFEARTFDGKTIAGRARTRSPQKSFDDVPYEYDITFSAVIEPKS
;
A
#
# COMPACT_ATOMS: atom_id res chain seq x y z
N MET A 1 -23.64 37.83 -78.67
CA MET A 1 -22.22 37.46 -78.58
C MET A 1 -21.81 37.56 -77.11
N ASN A 2 -21.40 36.44 -76.54
CA ASN A 2 -21.31 36.16 -75.11
C ASN A 2 -20.03 36.73 -74.47
N ALA A 3 -20.17 37.26 -73.25
CA ALA A 3 -19.09 37.41 -72.29
C ALA A 3 -19.43 36.59 -71.04
N GLY A 4 -18.54 35.67 -70.64
CA GLY A 4 -18.68 34.90 -69.42
C GLY A 4 -17.35 34.31 -68.99
N ARG A 5 -16.71 34.94 -67.98
CA ARG A 5 -15.64 34.34 -67.18
C ARG A 5 -16.27 33.79 -65.89
N VAL A 6 -15.98 32.54 -65.53
CA VAL A 6 -16.38 31.97 -64.24
C VAL A 6 -15.14 31.83 -63.36
N SER A 7 -15.19 32.50 -62.21
CA SER A 7 -14.17 32.52 -61.16
C SER A 7 -14.28 31.28 -60.26
N ARG A 8 -13.13 30.74 -59.85
CA ARG A 8 -12.97 29.57 -58.98
C ARG A 8 -13.40 29.91 -57.54
N ARG A 9 -14.21 29.05 -56.93
CA ARG A 9 -14.69 29.19 -55.55
C ARG A 9 -13.61 28.78 -54.55
N LEU A 10 -13.37 29.67 -53.58
CA LEU A 10 -12.71 29.41 -52.31
C LEU A 10 -13.61 28.50 -51.45
N ALA A 11 -13.04 27.47 -50.83
CA ALA A 11 -13.65 26.74 -49.73
C ALA A 11 -12.62 26.66 -48.60
N GLY A 12 -12.93 27.35 -47.50
CA GLY A 12 -12.16 27.29 -46.27
C GLY A 12 -12.55 26.09 -45.42
N CYS A 13 -11.62 25.61 -44.61
CA CYS A 13 -11.90 24.79 -43.45
C CYS A 13 -11.15 25.38 -42.25
N MET A 14 -11.91 25.96 -41.31
CA MET A 14 -11.47 26.28 -39.97
C MET A 14 -11.01 25.00 -39.26
N ALA A 15 -9.78 24.99 -38.76
CA ALA A 15 -9.31 23.95 -37.85
C ALA A 15 -9.80 24.27 -36.42
N VAL A 16 -10.68 23.44 -35.88
CA VAL A 16 -11.07 23.45 -34.47
C VAL A 16 -10.01 22.68 -33.68
N GLY A 17 -9.25 23.37 -32.84
CA GLY A 17 -8.32 22.75 -31.90
C GLY A 17 -9.07 22.14 -30.72
N LEU A 18 -9.06 20.81 -30.59
CA LEU A 18 -9.51 20.12 -29.38
C LEU A 18 -8.46 20.28 -28.28
N VAL A 19 -8.81 21.01 -27.21
CA VAL A 19 -8.10 20.97 -25.94
C VAL A 19 -8.51 19.69 -25.21
N ALA A 20 -7.65 18.67 -25.23
CA ALA A 20 -7.84 17.47 -24.43
C ALA A 20 -7.50 17.79 -22.95
N LEU A 21 -8.53 18.10 -22.15
CA LEU A 21 -8.46 18.04 -20.69
C LEU A 21 -8.30 16.58 -20.29
N GLY A 22 -7.04 16.15 -20.10
CA GLY A 22 -6.71 14.86 -19.54
C GLY A 22 -7.22 14.79 -18.09
N ILE A 23 -8.41 14.24 -17.89
CA ILE A 23 -8.83 13.74 -16.59
C ILE A 23 -7.92 12.54 -16.33
N ALA A 24 -6.85 12.74 -15.55
CA ALA A 24 -6.07 11.62 -15.05
C ALA A 24 -7.05 10.68 -14.32
N PRO A 25 -7.05 9.37 -14.60
CA PRO A 25 -7.90 8.45 -13.88
C PRO A 25 -7.53 8.58 -12.39
N ALA A 26 -8.53 8.51 -11.51
CA ALA A 26 -8.30 8.35 -10.08
C ALA A 26 -7.57 7.02 -9.87
N VAL A 27 -6.24 7.05 -9.95
CA VAL A 27 -5.37 5.88 -9.83
C VAL A 27 -5.50 5.38 -8.40
N ALA A 28 -6.28 4.31 -8.25
CA ALA A 28 -6.37 3.36 -7.15
C ALA A 28 -6.57 3.94 -5.72
N GLN A 29 -7.78 3.73 -5.17
CA GLN A 29 -8.07 3.98 -3.74
C GLN A 29 -7.10 3.24 -2.81
N ASN A 30 -6.65 2.04 -3.20
CA ASN A 30 -5.64 1.24 -2.51
C ASN A 30 -4.58 0.75 -3.51
N ARG A 31 -3.29 0.95 -3.23
CA ARG A 31 -2.16 0.49 -4.06
C ARG A 31 -0.99 0.15 -3.16
N ALA A 32 -0.30 -0.95 -3.46
CA ALA A 32 1.01 -1.27 -2.88
C ALA A 32 1.96 -1.71 -3.99
N GLU A 33 3.23 -1.32 -3.84
CA GLU A 33 4.30 -1.71 -4.74
C GLU A 33 5.59 -1.84 -3.94
N GLY A 34 6.22 -3.00 -4.03
CA GLY A 34 7.44 -3.31 -3.32
C GLY A 34 7.61 -4.80 -3.13
N LYS A 35 8.52 -5.18 -2.23
CA LYS A 35 8.77 -6.59 -1.94
C LYS A 35 9.07 -6.81 -0.47
N LEU A 36 8.77 -8.03 -0.03
CA LEU A 36 9.27 -8.63 1.19
C LEU A 36 10.27 -9.73 0.79
N ALA A 37 11.48 -9.67 1.33
CA ALA A 37 12.49 -10.71 1.16
C ALA A 37 12.70 -11.44 2.49
N VAL A 38 12.63 -12.78 2.48
CA VAL A 38 12.86 -13.65 3.64
C VAL A 38 13.71 -14.84 3.23
N ALA A 39 14.85 -15.05 3.90
CA ALA A 39 15.81 -16.12 3.59
C ALA A 39 16.19 -16.18 2.09
N GLY A 40 16.34 -15.01 1.45
CA GLY A 40 16.67 -14.90 0.02
C GLY A 40 15.50 -15.11 -0.94
N GLN A 41 14.32 -15.53 -0.47
CA GLN A 41 13.10 -15.55 -1.28
C GLN A 41 12.41 -14.19 -1.24
N SER A 42 12.12 -13.63 -2.41
CA SER A 42 11.34 -12.39 -2.53
C SER A 42 9.92 -12.67 -2.98
N VAL A 43 8.95 -12.04 -2.31
CA VAL A 43 7.55 -11.98 -2.72
C VAL A 43 7.19 -10.52 -3.02
N ALA A 44 6.47 -10.30 -4.12
CA ALA A 44 5.98 -8.98 -4.49
C ALA A 44 4.79 -8.61 -3.60
N ILE A 45 4.81 -7.43 -3.00
CA ILE A 45 3.72 -6.92 -2.19
C ILE A 45 2.82 -6.07 -3.09
N THR A 46 1.57 -6.49 -3.24
CA THR A 46 0.61 -5.91 -4.21
C THR A 46 -0.66 -5.41 -3.55
N GLN A 47 -0.92 -5.81 -2.31
CA GLN A 47 -2.13 -5.49 -1.57
C GLN A 47 -1.84 -4.61 -0.37
N VAL A 48 -2.75 -3.68 -0.09
CA VAL A 48 -2.73 -2.88 1.13
C VAL A 48 -4.13 -2.74 1.71
N TYR A 49 -4.21 -2.83 3.03
CA TYR A 49 -5.39 -2.54 3.82
C TYR A 49 -4.98 -1.61 4.96
N ALA A 50 -5.80 -0.61 5.25
CA ALA A 50 -5.57 0.29 6.38
C ALA A 50 -6.83 0.44 7.20
N TYR A 51 -6.70 0.41 8.53
CA TYR A 51 -7.83 0.60 9.42
C TYR A 51 -7.43 1.21 10.76
N ALA A 52 -8.35 2.00 11.33
CA ALA A 52 -8.19 2.56 12.65
C ALA A 52 -8.43 1.53 13.75
N THR A 53 -7.62 1.61 14.81
CA THR A 53 -7.78 0.89 16.07
C THR A 53 -7.62 1.87 17.24
N GLU A 54 -8.02 1.44 18.43
CA GLU A 54 -7.75 2.20 19.66
C GLU A 54 -6.25 2.37 19.88
N GLY A 55 -5.85 3.58 20.28
CA GLY A 55 -4.45 3.90 20.53
C GLY A 55 -3.84 3.05 21.65
N PHE A 56 -2.66 2.50 21.40
CA PHE A 56 -1.94 1.65 22.35
C PHE A 56 -1.47 2.44 23.58
N PHE A 57 -0.88 3.62 23.36
CA PHE A 57 -0.36 4.48 24.44
C PHE A 57 -1.39 5.47 25.00
N ASP A 58 -2.33 5.91 24.15
CA ASP A 58 -3.44 6.78 24.54
C ASP A 58 -4.73 6.31 23.86
N ARG A 59 -5.63 5.73 24.65
CA ARG A 59 -6.91 5.19 24.19
C ARG A 59 -7.87 6.25 23.63
N LYS A 60 -7.62 7.54 23.89
CA LYS A 60 -8.39 8.65 23.31
C LYS A 60 -7.95 8.98 21.88
N LYS A 61 -6.80 8.47 21.45
CA LYS A 61 -6.29 8.58 20.09
C LYS A 61 -6.55 7.30 19.32
N LEU A 62 -6.41 7.40 18.00
CA LEU A 62 -6.47 6.25 17.10
C LEU A 62 -5.07 5.95 16.58
N ASP A 63 -4.71 4.67 16.59
CA ASP A 63 -3.59 4.15 15.82
C ASP A 63 -4.13 3.60 14.50
N ILE A 64 -3.29 3.61 13.46
CA ILE A 64 -3.61 3.05 12.15
C ILE A 64 -2.85 1.75 11.97
N VAL A 65 -3.58 0.67 11.73
CA VAL A 65 -2.98 -0.59 11.27
C VAL A 65 -2.87 -0.52 9.75
N VAL A 66 -1.68 -0.77 9.22
CA VAL A 66 -1.43 -0.99 7.80
C VAL A 66 -1.02 -2.45 7.61
N LEU A 67 -1.73 -3.15 6.74
CA LEU A 67 -1.46 -4.53 6.35
C LEU A 67 -1.05 -4.56 4.88
N LEU A 68 0.20 -4.93 4.61
CA LEU A 68 0.80 -4.99 3.28
C LEU A 68 1.04 -6.45 2.92
N CYS A 69 0.42 -6.98 1.87
CA CYS A 69 0.46 -8.41 1.55
C CYS A 69 0.77 -8.69 0.08
N ASP A 70 1.29 -9.88 -0.18
CA ASP A 70 1.59 -10.37 -1.52
C ASP A 70 0.33 -10.80 -2.30
N ALA A 71 -0.68 -11.29 -1.60
CA ALA A 71 -1.96 -11.74 -2.15
C ALA A 71 -3.16 -11.08 -1.45
N ALA A 72 -4.33 -11.15 -2.11
CA ALA A 72 -5.58 -10.62 -1.57
C ALA A 72 -5.94 -11.30 -0.24
N VAL A 73 -6.23 -10.50 0.77
CA VAL A 73 -6.64 -10.98 2.08
C VAL A 73 -8.17 -11.13 2.09
N PRO A 74 -8.71 -12.32 2.41
CA PRO A 74 -10.15 -12.48 2.60
C PRO A 74 -10.68 -11.46 3.61
N ALA A 75 -11.85 -10.87 3.36
CA ALA A 75 -12.40 -9.80 4.21
C ALA A 75 -12.44 -10.19 5.70
N ALA A 76 -12.86 -11.42 6.01
CA ALA A 76 -12.89 -11.95 7.37
C ALA A 76 -11.50 -12.04 8.04
N ALA A 77 -10.42 -12.11 7.26
CA ALA A 77 -9.05 -12.20 7.75
C ALA A 77 -8.34 -10.83 7.85
N VAL A 78 -8.86 -9.75 7.26
CA VAL A 78 -8.18 -8.44 7.28
C VAL A 78 -7.88 -7.96 8.70
N ARG A 79 -8.83 -8.16 9.62
CA ARG A 79 -8.69 -7.78 11.04
C ARG A 79 -8.46 -8.96 11.98
N ASP A 80 -8.70 -10.19 11.54
CA ASP A 80 -8.49 -11.41 12.33
C ASP A 80 -7.06 -11.97 12.20
N VAL A 81 -6.29 -11.88 13.28
CA VAL A 81 -4.89 -12.34 13.34
C VAL A 81 -4.78 -13.86 13.18
N PHE A 82 -5.72 -14.64 13.73
CA PHE A 82 -5.70 -16.10 13.65
C PHE A 82 -6.01 -16.59 12.24
N ALA A 83 -6.98 -15.96 11.57
CA ALA A 83 -7.30 -16.26 10.18
C ALA A 83 -6.10 -15.94 9.25
N ARG A 84 -5.40 -14.82 9.45
CA ARG A 84 -4.17 -14.52 8.69
C ARG A 84 -3.04 -15.49 8.99
N LYS A 85 -2.88 -15.88 10.25
CA LYS A 85 -1.88 -16.88 10.65
C LYS A 85 -2.12 -18.19 9.90
N ALA A 86 -3.36 -18.69 9.85
CA ALA A 86 -3.69 -19.91 9.12
C ALA A 86 -3.35 -19.82 7.62
N LEU A 87 -3.56 -18.65 6.99
CA LEU A 87 -3.17 -18.41 5.60
C LEU A 87 -1.65 -18.37 5.42
N THR A 88 -0.92 -17.78 6.35
CA THR A 88 0.56 -17.73 6.35
C THR A 88 1.16 -19.12 6.53
N ASP A 89 0.66 -19.89 7.51
CA ASP A 89 1.13 -21.25 7.78
C ASP A 89 0.88 -22.18 6.57
N ALA A 90 -0.17 -21.90 5.78
CA ALA A 90 -0.47 -22.61 4.54
C ALA A 90 0.33 -22.09 3.32
N GLY A 91 1.24 -21.12 3.50
CA GLY A 91 2.03 -20.50 2.42
C GLY A 91 1.21 -19.68 1.42
N LYS A 92 -0.03 -19.32 1.77
CA LYS A 92 -0.97 -18.62 0.88
C LYS A 92 -0.93 -17.10 1.03
N LEU A 93 -0.22 -16.60 2.03
CA LEU A 93 -0.20 -15.19 2.38
C LEU A 93 1.11 -14.84 3.09
N HIS A 94 1.76 -13.78 2.62
CA HIS A 94 2.96 -13.20 3.21
C HIS A 94 2.69 -11.72 3.42
N CYS A 95 2.86 -11.22 4.64
CA CYS A 95 2.48 -9.85 4.96
C CYS A 95 3.47 -9.15 5.88
N VAL A 96 3.51 -7.82 5.75
CA VAL A 96 4.04 -6.90 6.75
C VAL A 96 2.85 -6.16 7.36
N ARG A 97 2.69 -6.24 8.67
CA ARG A 97 1.71 -5.45 9.42
C ARG A 97 2.45 -4.41 10.25
N LEU A 98 2.02 -3.16 10.15
CA LEU A 98 2.51 -2.04 10.96
C LEU A 98 1.36 -1.44 11.75
N VAL A 99 1.63 -1.04 12.99
CA VAL A 99 0.76 -0.17 13.77
C VAL A 99 1.46 1.18 13.86
N ILE A 100 0.79 2.22 13.39
CA ILE A 100 1.32 3.57 13.27
C ILE A 100 0.51 4.49 14.16
N ASP A 101 1.16 5.20 15.07
CA ASP A 101 0.49 6.12 16.00
C ASP A 101 0.14 7.48 15.34
N SER A 102 -0.49 8.36 16.13
CA SER A 102 -0.85 9.72 15.68
C SER A 102 0.35 10.58 15.29
N ASP A 103 1.53 10.24 15.81
CA ASP A 103 2.79 10.95 15.59
C ASP A 103 3.58 10.33 14.41
N LYS A 104 2.90 9.44 13.66
CA LYS A 104 3.35 8.77 12.45
C LYS A 104 4.53 7.83 12.69
N GLN A 105 4.68 7.35 13.92
CA GLN A 105 5.71 6.39 14.30
C GLN A 105 5.18 4.96 14.21
N VAL A 106 6.00 4.03 13.70
CA VAL A 106 5.70 2.61 13.81
C VAL A 106 5.94 2.18 15.25
N ILE A 107 4.86 1.89 15.97
CA ILE A 107 4.92 1.49 17.39
C ILE A 107 4.90 -0.02 17.58
N ASN A 108 4.43 -0.76 16.57
CA ASN A 108 4.43 -2.21 16.56
C ASN A 108 4.50 -2.72 15.12
N PHE A 109 5.18 -3.84 14.90
CA PHE A 109 5.24 -4.51 13.61
C PHE A 109 5.03 -6.01 13.76
N GLU A 110 4.76 -6.65 12.63
CA GLU A 110 4.74 -8.09 12.48
C GLU A 110 5.07 -8.42 11.02
N VAL A 111 6.02 -9.34 10.79
CA VAL A 111 6.30 -9.86 9.45
C VAL A 111 5.95 -11.33 9.43
N ARG A 112 5.06 -11.69 8.51
CA ARG A 112 4.51 -13.04 8.36
C ARG A 112 5.02 -13.67 7.08
N HIS A 113 5.76 -14.77 7.21
CA HIS A 113 6.23 -15.60 6.11
C HIS A 113 6.42 -17.04 6.60
N ASP A 114 5.99 -18.03 5.82
CA ASP A 114 6.11 -19.46 6.15
C ASP A 114 7.56 -19.89 6.51
N ARG A 115 8.57 -19.28 5.88
CA ARG A 115 10.00 -19.49 6.14
C ARG A 115 10.49 -19.10 7.54
N PHE A 116 9.73 -18.32 8.31
CA PHE A 116 10.05 -18.08 9.72
C PHE A 116 9.60 -19.24 10.64
N GLY A 117 8.83 -20.20 10.13
CA GLY A 117 8.27 -21.28 10.94
C GLY A 117 7.31 -20.75 12.01
N SER A 118 7.40 -21.27 13.23
CA SER A 118 6.48 -20.93 14.32
C SER A 118 6.75 -19.57 14.97
N ARG A 119 7.98 -19.04 14.88
CA ARG A 119 8.41 -17.78 15.52
C ARG A 119 8.54 -16.65 14.52
N GLN A 120 7.38 -16.12 14.13
CA GLN A 120 7.27 -14.96 13.26
C GLN A 120 7.79 -13.70 13.99
N PRO A 121 8.63 -12.86 13.37
CA PRO A 121 9.13 -11.64 14.01
C PRO A 121 8.02 -10.60 14.18
N GLY A 122 8.00 -9.92 15.32
CA GLY A 122 7.06 -8.86 15.65
C GLY A 122 7.35 -8.23 17.01
N GLY A 123 6.73 -7.08 17.28
CA GLY A 123 6.91 -6.30 18.50
C GLY A 123 7.19 -4.82 18.24
N GLY A 124 7.69 -4.09 19.23
CA GLY A 124 8.17 -2.71 19.06
C GLY A 124 9.62 -2.68 18.57
N SER A 125 9.93 -1.85 17.57
CA SER A 125 11.30 -1.69 17.06
C SER A 125 11.47 -0.40 16.27
N THR A 126 12.65 0.22 16.38
CA THR A 126 13.03 1.42 15.60
C THR A 126 13.50 1.10 14.17
N GLU A 127 13.68 -0.19 13.86
CA GLU A 127 14.18 -0.66 12.57
C GLU A 127 13.09 -0.70 11.48
N HIS A 128 11.81 -0.65 11.87
CA HIS A 128 10.68 -0.57 10.94
C HIS A 128 10.22 0.88 10.85
N VAL A 129 10.25 1.43 9.63
CA VAL A 129 10.05 2.87 9.41
C VAL A 129 8.90 3.08 8.45
N PHE A 130 8.08 4.06 8.79
CA PHE A 130 7.09 4.63 7.89
C PHE A 130 7.49 6.08 7.56
N GLU A 131 7.73 6.33 6.28
CA GLU A 131 8.00 7.67 5.73
C GLU A 131 6.70 8.19 5.11
N ALA A 132 5.99 9.02 5.86
CA ALA A 132 4.66 9.49 5.49
C ALA A 132 4.69 10.45 4.28
N ARG A 133 3.85 10.15 3.30
CA ARG A 133 3.43 11.11 2.26
C ARG A 133 2.06 11.73 2.59
N THR A 134 1.13 10.91 3.08
CA THR A 134 -0.23 11.31 3.50
C THR A 134 -0.59 10.57 4.79
N PHE A 135 -1.19 11.29 5.74
CA PHE A 135 -1.73 10.74 6.99
C PHE A 135 -2.74 11.75 7.54
N ASP A 136 -3.99 11.69 7.06
CA ASP A 136 -5.01 12.73 7.29
C ASP A 136 -6.27 12.21 8.01
N GLY A 137 -6.20 10.98 8.53
CA GLY A 137 -7.31 10.30 9.21
C GLY A 137 -8.35 9.68 8.28
N LYS A 138 -8.28 9.92 6.96
CA LYS A 138 -9.12 9.26 5.93
C LYS A 138 -8.28 8.39 5.01
N THR A 139 -7.05 8.81 4.75
CA THR A 139 -6.11 8.13 3.88
C THR A 139 -4.73 8.11 4.52
N ILE A 140 -3.97 7.08 4.15
CA ILE A 140 -2.58 6.92 4.53
C ILE A 140 -1.78 6.52 3.29
N ALA A 141 -0.66 7.19 3.08
CA ALA A 141 0.25 6.87 1.98
C ALA A 141 1.69 7.17 2.39
N GLY A 142 2.64 6.42 1.84
CA GLY A 142 4.05 6.60 2.13
C GLY A 142 4.87 5.38 1.78
N ARG A 143 6.04 5.28 2.40
CA ARG A 143 6.96 4.16 2.24
C ARG A 143 7.15 3.46 3.58
N ALA A 144 6.88 2.17 3.62
CA ALA A 144 7.18 1.28 4.72
C ALA A 144 8.43 0.48 4.38
N ARG A 145 9.46 0.52 5.24
CA ARG A 145 10.70 -0.25 5.02
C ARG A 145 11.38 -0.67 6.31
N THR A 146 12.29 -1.63 6.20
CA THR A 146 13.35 -1.82 7.21
C THR A 146 14.48 -0.80 7.02
N ARG A 147 15.13 -0.35 8.11
CA ARG A 147 16.30 0.56 8.04
C ARG A 147 17.51 -0.12 7.44
N SER A 148 17.69 -1.39 7.81
CA SER A 148 18.78 -2.28 7.42
C SER A 148 18.23 -3.71 7.33
N PRO A 149 18.96 -4.68 6.76
CA PRO A 149 18.58 -6.09 6.83
C PRO A 149 18.39 -6.55 8.28
N GLN A 150 17.27 -7.22 8.56
CA GLN A 150 16.89 -7.68 9.88
C GLN A 150 17.06 -9.20 10.01
N LYS A 151 16.97 -9.71 11.24
CA LYS A 151 16.91 -11.15 11.51
C LYS A 151 15.74 -11.47 12.43
N SER A 152 15.08 -12.60 12.19
CA SER A 152 14.07 -13.14 13.12
C SER A 152 14.73 -13.66 14.40
N PHE A 153 13.91 -14.14 15.34
CA PHE A 153 14.37 -14.81 16.55
C PHE A 153 15.19 -16.08 16.28
N ASP A 154 15.02 -16.69 15.10
CA ASP A 154 15.73 -17.90 14.67
C ASP A 154 16.78 -17.57 13.58
N ASP A 155 17.32 -16.36 13.60
CA ASP A 155 18.37 -15.86 12.69
C ASP A 155 18.00 -15.85 11.19
N VAL A 156 16.71 -15.98 10.85
CA VAL A 156 16.26 -15.92 9.46
C VAL A 156 16.32 -14.47 8.97
N PRO A 157 17.12 -14.15 7.93
CA PRO A 157 17.27 -12.78 7.47
C PRO A 157 16.03 -12.32 6.71
N TYR A 158 15.66 -11.05 6.90
CA TYR A 158 14.55 -10.44 6.17
C TYR A 158 14.71 -8.94 5.99
N GLU A 159 14.07 -8.42 4.95
CA GLU A 159 13.97 -6.99 4.68
C GLU A 159 12.72 -6.72 3.84
N TYR A 160 12.21 -5.50 3.90
CA TYR A 160 11.16 -5.06 2.98
C TYR A 160 11.30 -3.58 2.66
N ASP A 161 10.77 -3.22 1.50
CA ASP A 161 10.68 -1.86 1.01
C ASP A 161 9.45 -1.73 0.11
N ILE A 162 8.45 -1.00 0.60
CA ILE A 162 7.10 -1.00 0.05
C ILE A 162 6.56 0.43 0.05
N THR A 163 6.16 0.92 -1.11
CA THR A 163 5.36 2.14 -1.24
C THR A 163 3.89 1.79 -1.30
N PHE A 164 3.04 2.59 -0.66
CA PHE A 164 1.60 2.32 -0.64
C PHE A 164 0.76 3.59 -0.51
N SER A 165 -0.52 3.45 -0.85
CA SER A 165 -1.60 4.38 -0.54
C SER A 165 -2.87 3.58 -0.24
N ALA A 166 -3.62 3.96 0.79
CA ALA A 166 -4.86 3.29 1.16
C ALA A 166 -5.87 4.25 1.81
N VAL A 167 -7.15 3.95 1.64
CA VAL A 167 -8.22 4.50 2.48
C VAL A 167 -8.17 3.82 3.86
N ILE A 168 -8.32 4.61 4.92
CA ILE A 168 -8.40 4.14 6.29
C ILE A 168 -9.85 3.77 6.59
N GLU A 169 -10.11 2.49 6.80
CA GLU A 169 -11.40 2.06 7.31
C GLU A 169 -11.56 2.49 8.79
N PRO A 170 -12.76 2.90 9.21
CA PRO A 170 -13.00 3.26 10.60
C PRO A 170 -12.78 2.07 11.54
N LYS A 171 -12.65 2.37 12.84
CA LYS A 171 -12.67 1.36 13.90
C LYS A 171 -14.00 0.60 13.82
N SER A 172 -13.93 -0.73 13.80
CA SER A 172 -15.10 -1.62 13.86
C SER A 172 -15.67 -1.68 15.27
#